data_AF-A0A4Y2KRI9-F1
#
_entry.id   AF-A0A4Y2KRI9-F1
#
_cell.length_a   1.000
_cell.length_b   1.000
_cell.length_c   1.000
_cell.angle_alpha   90.00
_cell.angle_beta   90.00
_cell.angle_gamma   90.00
#
_symmetry.space_group_name_H-M   'P 1'
#
loop_
_entity.id
_entity.type
_entity.pdbx_description
1 polymer ?
#
loop_
_entity_poly.entity_id
_entity_poly.type
_entity_poly.pdbx_seq_one_letter_code
_entity_poly.pdbx_strand_id
1 'polypeptide(L)'
;MEEERINHVAKRVGTGLRNVVQDRKKKGVTLGVKKRGSLKDETLKKLQNFYRKAITDNAPDVDKMKSSIFATLHHCMSTDKNPHHSKCPVGKNSWCFYQRALAKNQKPKSHSTMKTPLSNVVVEKIMPVYQRLASTEILNRCVSE
;
A
#
# COMPACT_ATOMS: atom_id res chain seq x y z
N MET A 1 -8.02 16.18 16.45
CA MET A 1 -6.89 16.82 15.72
C MET A 1 -6.49 15.91 14.56
N GLU A 2 -6.03 16.43 13.43
CA GLU A 2 -5.75 15.73 12.15
C GLU A 2 -5.23 14.28 12.26
N GLU A 3 -4.22 14.05 13.10
CA GLU A 3 -3.61 12.73 13.33
C GLU A 3 -4.64 11.66 13.75
N GLU A 4 -5.63 12.03 14.57
CA GLU A 4 -6.70 11.12 14.99
C GLU A 4 -7.59 10.70 13.82
N ARG A 5 -7.89 11.64 12.90
CA ARG A 5 -8.68 11.38 11.69
C ARG A 5 -7.92 10.44 10.75
N ILE A 6 -6.62 10.70 10.55
CA ILE A 6 -5.73 9.82 9.75
C ILE A 6 -5.66 8.42 10.38
N ASN A 7 -5.44 8.33 11.69
CA ASN A 7 -5.39 7.06 12.41
C ASN A 7 -6.72 6.29 12.30
N HIS A 8 -7.85 7.00 12.36
CA HIS A 8 -9.17 6.41 12.16
C HIS A 8 -9.32 5.81 10.76
N VAL A 9 -9.00 6.55 9.70
CA VAL A 9 -9.10 6.04 8.32
C VAL A 9 -8.11 4.89 8.08
N ALA A 10 -6.88 4.95 8.62
CA ALA A 10 -5.92 3.86 8.52
C ALA A 10 -6.43 2.58 9.20
N LYS A 11 -7.06 2.67 10.37
CA LYS A 11 -7.71 1.52 11.03
C LYS A 11 -8.81 0.92 10.16
N ARG A 12 -9.59 1.74 9.45
CA ARG A 12 -10.62 1.26 8.50
C ARG A 12 -10.02 0.45 7.36
N VAL A 13 -8.84 0.81 6.85
CA VAL A 13 -8.12 -0.02 5.86
C VAL A 13 -7.79 -1.38 6.45
N GLY A 14 -7.15 -1.42 7.62
CA GLY A 14 -6.79 -2.69 8.28
C GLY A 14 -8.00 -3.61 8.51
N THR A 15 -9.12 -3.05 8.98
CA THR A 15 -10.39 -3.79 9.13
C THR A 15 -10.96 -4.24 7.79
N GLY A 16 -10.99 -3.38 6.78
CA GLY A 16 -11.47 -3.73 5.44
C GLY A 16 -10.68 -4.88 4.81
N LEU A 17 -9.36 -4.88 4.96
CA LEU A 17 -8.50 -5.95 4.45
C LEU A 17 -8.72 -7.28 5.21
N ARG A 18 -8.90 -7.23 6.53
CA ARG A 18 -9.26 -8.43 7.33
C ARG A 18 -10.59 -9.03 6.90
N ASN A 19 -11.59 -8.19 6.64
CA ASN A 19 -12.90 -8.65 6.16
C ASN A 19 -12.77 -9.33 4.80
N VAL A 20 -11.99 -8.77 3.86
CA VAL A 20 -11.71 -9.42 2.56
C VAL A 20 -11.09 -10.80 2.75
N VAL A 21 -10.14 -10.97 3.68
CA VAL A 21 -9.54 -12.28 3.96
C VAL A 21 -10.60 -13.28 4.45
N GLN A 22 -11.46 -12.88 5.39
CA GLN A 22 -12.50 -13.76 5.93
C GLN A 22 -13.57 -14.12 4.89
N ASP A 23 -14.02 -13.14 4.11
CA ASP A 23 -15.05 -13.36 3.07
C ASP A 23 -14.55 -14.27 1.96
N ARG A 24 -13.27 -14.14 1.57
CA ARG A 24 -12.66 -15.01 0.57
C ARG A 24 -12.45 -16.42 1.10
N LYS A 25 -12.07 -16.55 2.38
CA LYS A 25 -11.95 -17.86 3.06
C LYS A 25 -13.29 -18.61 3.05
N LYS A 26 -14.42 -17.94 3.32
CA LYS A 26 -15.77 -18.53 3.24
C LYS A 26 -16.12 -19.03 1.82
N LYS A 27 -15.52 -18.43 0.79
CA LYS A 27 -15.69 -18.82 -0.63
C LYS A 27 -14.62 -19.81 -1.12
N GLY A 28 -13.89 -20.46 -0.22
CA GLY A 28 -12.85 -21.42 -0.55
C GLY A 28 -11.54 -20.82 -1.08
N VAL A 29 -11.40 -19.49 -1.11
CA VAL A 29 -10.19 -18.80 -1.60
C VAL A 29 -9.31 -18.38 -0.43
N THR A 30 -8.08 -18.91 -0.37
CA THR A 30 -7.15 -18.60 0.72
C THR A 30 -6.19 -17.46 0.36
N LEU A 31 -6.39 -16.29 0.97
CA LEU A 31 -5.51 -15.11 0.78
C LEU A 31 -4.40 -14.99 1.83
N GLY A 32 -4.47 -15.73 2.94
CA GLY A 32 -3.61 -15.57 4.13
C GLY A 32 -2.69 -16.76 4.45
N VAL A 33 -2.41 -17.64 3.48
CA VAL A 33 -1.52 -18.82 3.70
C VAL A 33 -0.08 -18.37 3.99
N LYS A 34 0.75 -19.20 4.63
CA LYS A 34 2.21 -18.98 4.85
C LYS A 34 3.04 -18.92 3.54
N LYS A 35 2.48 -18.43 2.43
CA LYS A 35 3.15 -18.20 1.15
C LYS A 35 3.60 -16.74 1.03
N ARG A 36 4.77 -16.51 0.45
CA ARG A 36 5.21 -15.16 0.06
C ARG A 36 4.15 -14.51 -0.85
N GLY A 37 3.78 -13.26 -0.59
CA GLY A 37 2.75 -12.57 -1.36
C GLY A 37 1.34 -12.60 -0.76
N SER A 38 1.14 -13.23 0.40
CA SER A 38 -0.16 -13.37 1.07
C SER A 38 -0.47 -12.26 2.09
N LEU A 39 -1.75 -12.10 2.42
CA LEU A 39 -2.27 -11.24 3.48
C LEU A 39 -2.25 -11.94 4.84
N LYS A 40 -1.06 -12.12 5.40
CA LYS A 40 -0.89 -12.47 6.82
C LYS A 40 -1.01 -11.21 7.70
N ASP A 41 -1.22 -11.38 9.00
CA ASP A 41 -1.39 -10.27 9.95
C ASP A 41 -0.27 -9.24 9.90
N GLU A 42 0.98 -9.71 9.79
CA GLU A 42 2.13 -8.81 9.66
C GLU A 42 2.14 -8.02 8.33
N THR A 43 1.64 -8.62 7.24
CA THR A 43 1.45 -7.89 5.98
C THR A 43 0.35 -6.84 6.13
N LEU A 44 -0.77 -7.18 6.77
CA LEU A 44 -1.89 -6.27 7.02
C LEU A 44 -1.47 -5.05 7.85
N LYS A 45 -0.73 -5.27 8.94
CA LYS A 45 -0.16 -4.18 9.77
C LYS A 45 0.72 -3.25 8.94
N LYS A 46 1.59 -3.80 8.08
CA LYS A 46 2.46 -3.00 7.20
C LYS A 46 1.66 -2.20 6.18
N LEU A 47 0.65 -2.80 5.55
CA LEU A 47 -0.20 -2.11 4.58
C LEU A 47 -0.99 -0.96 5.23
N GLN A 48 -1.52 -1.17 6.44
CA GLN A 48 -2.14 -0.11 7.24
C GLN A 48 -1.14 1.02 7.55
N ASN A 49 0.10 0.69 7.93
CA ASN A 49 1.13 1.69 8.21
C ASN A 49 1.57 2.45 6.95
N PHE A 50 1.71 1.77 5.82
CA PHE A 50 2.01 2.42 4.53
C PHE A 50 0.91 3.37 4.11
N TYR A 51 -0.36 2.96 4.27
CA TYR A 51 -1.51 3.82 4.01
C TYR A 51 -1.49 5.07 4.88
N ARG A 52 -1.30 4.90 6.20
CA ARG A 52 -1.18 6.02 7.15
C ARG A 52 -0.08 6.99 6.73
N LYS A 53 1.13 6.46 6.46
CA LYS A 53 2.28 7.26 6.06
C LYS A 53 2.08 7.97 4.72
N ALA A 54 1.43 7.32 3.75
CA ALA A 54 1.12 7.93 2.47
C ALA A 54 0.21 9.16 2.63
N ILE A 55 -0.73 9.13 3.58
CA ILE A 55 -1.54 10.29 3.94
C ILE A 55 -0.68 11.35 4.65
N THR A 56 -0.03 10.99 5.76
CA THR A 56 0.73 11.94 6.59
C THR A 56 1.83 12.66 5.82
N ASP A 57 2.58 11.97 4.95
CA ASP A 57 3.70 12.56 4.21
C ASP A 57 3.25 13.48 3.06
N ASN A 58 1.97 13.45 2.66
CA ASN A 58 1.48 14.15 1.47
C ASN A 58 0.33 15.13 1.78
N ALA A 59 -0.18 15.14 3.01
CA ALA A 59 -1.14 16.15 3.45
C ALA A 59 -0.54 17.58 3.32
N PRO A 60 -1.36 18.60 3.01
CA PRO A 60 -2.80 18.53 2.73
C PRO A 60 -3.17 18.21 1.27
N ASP A 61 -2.21 17.81 0.43
CA ASP A 61 -2.42 17.56 -1.00
C ASP A 61 -3.08 16.18 -1.24
N VAL A 62 -4.40 16.20 -1.40
CA VAL A 62 -5.24 14.99 -1.53
C VAL A 62 -4.90 14.17 -2.78
N ASP A 63 -4.51 14.81 -3.87
CA ASP A 63 -4.11 14.10 -5.10
C ASP A 63 -2.78 13.38 -4.92
N LYS A 64 -1.81 14.00 -4.22
CA LYS A 64 -0.57 13.33 -3.82
C LYS A 64 -0.82 12.23 -2.80
N MET A 65 -1.71 12.42 -1.83
CA MET A 65 -2.10 11.37 -0.87
C MET A 65 -2.65 10.14 -1.60
N LYS A 66 -3.62 10.34 -2.50
CA LYS A 66 -4.19 9.27 -3.33
C LYS A 66 -3.13 8.57 -4.17
N SER A 67 -2.31 9.34 -4.87
CA SER A 67 -1.25 8.81 -5.72
C SER A 67 -0.23 7.97 -4.93
N SER A 68 0.18 8.47 -3.76
CA SER A 68 1.09 7.80 -2.83
C SER A 68 0.48 6.51 -2.26
N ILE A 69 -0.80 6.51 -1.89
CA ILE A 69 -1.51 5.30 -1.45
C ILE A 69 -1.42 4.21 -2.52
N PHE A 70 -1.76 4.50 -3.78
CA PHE A 70 -1.66 3.52 -4.85
C PHE A 70 -0.22 3.14 -5.20
N ALA A 71 0.74 4.08 -5.09
CA ALA A 71 2.15 3.79 -5.27
C ALA A 71 2.65 2.71 -4.30
N THR A 72 2.17 2.70 -3.04
CA THR A 72 2.52 1.64 -2.09
C THR A 72 2.02 0.26 -2.53
N LEU A 73 0.82 0.16 -3.11
CA LEU A 73 0.29 -1.11 -3.63
C LEU A 73 1.05 -1.59 -4.87
N HIS A 74 1.27 -0.68 -5.84
CA HIS A 74 2.06 -0.96 -7.04
C HIS A 74 3.47 -1.43 -6.68
N HIS A 75 4.11 -0.76 -5.72
CA HIS A 75 5.39 -1.18 -5.17
C HIS A 75 5.31 -2.60 -4.61
N CYS A 76 4.31 -2.92 -3.79
CA CYS A 76 4.18 -4.22 -3.15
C CYS A 76 3.92 -5.37 -4.14
N MET A 77 3.20 -5.13 -5.24
CA MET A 77 2.96 -6.15 -6.29
C MET A 77 4.07 -6.26 -7.34
N SER A 78 5.07 -5.38 -7.25
CA SER A 78 6.16 -5.30 -8.22
C SER A 78 7.03 -6.56 -8.22
N THR A 79 7.51 -6.94 -9.40
CA THR A 79 8.41 -8.09 -9.59
C THR A 79 9.59 -7.71 -10.49
N ASP A 80 10.63 -8.54 -10.51
CA ASP A 80 11.78 -8.31 -11.42
C ASP A 80 11.35 -8.37 -12.90
N LYS A 81 10.37 -9.22 -13.24
CA LYS A 81 9.83 -9.35 -14.62
C LYS A 81 8.85 -8.24 -15.00
N ASN A 82 8.17 -7.66 -14.02
CA ASN A 82 7.16 -6.63 -14.22
C ASN A 82 7.31 -5.57 -13.10
N PRO A 83 8.23 -4.61 -13.25
CA PRO A 83 8.51 -3.60 -12.23
C PRO A 83 7.47 -2.47 -12.25
N HIS A 84 6.88 -2.17 -11.09
CA HIS A 84 5.80 -1.18 -10.90
C HIS A 84 6.24 -0.02 -10.01
N HIS A 85 7.32 0.68 -10.37
CA HIS A 85 7.91 1.75 -9.55
C HIS A 85 7.69 3.16 -10.08
N SER A 86 7.04 3.34 -11.24
CA SER A 86 6.85 4.65 -11.88
C SER A 86 6.11 5.67 -11.00
N LYS A 87 5.22 5.20 -10.11
CA LYS A 87 4.48 6.05 -9.16
C LYS A 87 5.18 6.26 -7.82
N CYS A 88 6.30 5.57 -7.57
CA CYS A 88 7.08 5.78 -6.36
C CYS A 88 7.81 7.13 -6.42
N PRO A 89 8.09 7.80 -5.29
CA PRO A 89 8.87 9.02 -5.30
C PRO A 89 10.26 8.77 -5.88
N VAL A 90 10.74 9.71 -6.68
CA VAL A 90 12.08 9.65 -7.28
C VAL A 90 13.15 10.20 -6.33
N GLY A 91 14.42 9.93 -6.63
CA GLY A 91 15.55 10.55 -5.92
C GLY A 91 16.19 9.67 -4.86
N LYS A 92 17.35 10.14 -4.37
CA LYS A 92 18.24 9.38 -3.45
C LYS A 92 17.62 9.12 -2.07
N ASN A 93 16.62 9.91 -1.69
CA ASN A 93 15.89 9.80 -0.43
C ASN A 93 14.55 9.06 -0.57
N SER A 94 14.26 8.51 -1.74
CA SER A 94 13.05 7.72 -1.96
C SER A 94 12.97 6.54 -0.99
N TRP A 95 11.79 6.29 -0.44
CA TRP A 95 11.50 5.07 0.31
C TRP A 95 11.52 3.83 -0.61
N CYS A 96 11.33 4.02 -1.92
CA CYS A 96 11.39 2.95 -2.91
C CYS A 96 12.84 2.59 -3.24
N PHE A 97 13.23 1.34 -2.96
CA PHE A 97 14.59 0.87 -3.22
C PHE A 97 14.98 0.98 -4.71
N TYR A 98 14.01 0.81 -5.61
CA TYR A 98 14.23 0.82 -7.05
C TYR A 98 14.55 2.24 -7.53
N GLN A 99 13.68 3.20 -7.21
CA GLN A 99 13.89 4.61 -7.54
C GLN A 99 15.17 5.17 -6.92
N ARG A 100 15.48 4.75 -5.68
CA ARG A 100 16.71 5.15 -5.00
C ARG A 100 17.96 4.61 -5.68
N ALA A 101 17.93 3.37 -6.20
CA ALA A 101 19.05 2.80 -6.94
C ALA A 101 19.27 3.54 -8.28
N LEU A 102 18.19 3.81 -9.02
CA LEU A 102 18.26 4.60 -10.26
C LEU A 102 18.84 5.99 -10.02
N ALA A 103 18.38 6.70 -9.00
CA ALA A 103 18.89 8.04 -8.65
C ALA A 103 20.37 8.05 -8.19
N LYS A 104 20.94 6.88 -7.90
CA LYS A 104 22.36 6.70 -7.54
C LYS A 104 23.18 6.08 -8.68
N ASN A 105 22.60 5.90 -9.87
CA ASN A 105 23.20 5.19 -11.00
C ASN A 105 23.63 3.75 -10.62
N GLN A 106 22.83 3.07 -9.80
CA GLN A 106 23.07 1.70 -9.34
C GLN A 106 22.00 0.75 -9.89
N LYS A 107 22.37 -0.52 -10.06
CA LYS A 107 21.41 -1.57 -10.40
C LYS A 107 20.44 -1.78 -9.21
N PRO A 108 19.11 -1.74 -9.44
CA PRO A 108 18.14 -2.07 -8.40
C PRO A 108 18.32 -3.50 -7.87
N LYS A 109 18.10 -3.69 -6.56
CA LYS A 109 18.08 -5.02 -5.94
C LYS A 109 16.93 -5.85 -6.50
N SER A 110 17.03 -7.17 -6.41
CA SER A 110 15.92 -8.05 -6.77
C SER A 110 14.71 -7.83 -5.83
N HIS A 111 13.51 -7.91 -6.40
CA HIS A 111 12.23 -7.89 -5.66
C HIS A 111 12.11 -9.07 -4.69
N SER A 112 12.93 -10.11 -4.85
CA SER A 112 13.10 -11.18 -3.86
C SER A 112 13.52 -10.68 -2.47
N THR A 113 14.08 -9.47 -2.36
CA THR A 113 14.47 -8.86 -1.08
C THR A 113 13.36 -8.02 -0.42
N MET A 114 12.23 -7.81 -1.10
CA MET A 114 11.13 -7.00 -0.55
C MET A 114 10.54 -7.61 0.71
N LYS A 115 10.28 -6.76 1.70
CA LYS A 115 9.72 -7.15 3.00
C LYS A 115 8.20 -7.36 2.99
N THR A 116 7.52 -6.78 2.01
CA THR A 116 6.05 -6.80 1.88
C THR A 116 5.61 -7.06 0.44
N PRO A 117 6.04 -8.17 -0.19
CA PRO A 117 5.54 -8.53 -1.51
C PRO A 117 4.07 -8.94 -1.41
N LEU A 118 3.29 -8.63 -2.44
CA LEU A 118 1.91 -9.08 -2.63
C LEU A 118 1.78 -9.78 -3.98
N SER A 119 0.95 -10.83 -4.06
CA SER A 119 0.61 -11.44 -5.34
C SER A 119 -0.46 -10.62 -6.07
N ASN A 120 -0.52 -10.74 -7.40
CA ASN A 120 -1.56 -10.09 -8.21
C ASN A 120 -2.97 -10.48 -7.76
N VAL A 121 -3.19 -11.77 -7.44
CA VAL A 121 -4.47 -12.27 -6.93
C VAL A 121 -4.87 -11.55 -5.64
N VAL A 122 -3.92 -11.35 -4.72
CA VAL A 122 -4.16 -10.63 -3.47
C VAL A 122 -4.51 -9.16 -3.74
N VAL A 123 -3.73 -8.48 -4.59
CA VAL A 123 -3.95 -7.07 -4.93
C VAL A 123 -5.32 -6.87 -5.58
N GLU A 124 -5.71 -7.73 -6.51
CA GLU A 124 -7.01 -7.71 -7.16
C GLU A 124 -8.16 -7.78 -6.14
N LYS A 125 -8.04 -8.63 -5.11
CA LYS A 125 -9.11 -8.77 -4.11
C LYS A 125 -9.19 -7.62 -3.11
N ILE A 126 -8.08 -6.92 -2.86
CA ILE A 126 -8.06 -5.78 -1.92
C ILE A 126 -8.22 -4.42 -2.60
N MET A 127 -8.06 -4.34 -3.92
CA MET A 127 -8.18 -3.10 -4.69
C MET A 127 -9.48 -2.34 -4.39
N PRO A 128 -10.67 -2.98 -4.27
CA PRO A 128 -11.90 -2.26 -3.94
C PRO A 128 -11.86 -1.55 -2.59
N VAL A 129 -11.15 -2.12 -1.59
CA VAL A 129 -10.97 -1.49 -0.27
C VAL A 129 -10.14 -0.23 -0.40
N TYR A 130 -9.05 -0.29 -1.18
CA TYR A 130 -8.18 0.86 -1.43
C TYR A 130 -8.88 1.95 -2.24
N GLN A 131 -9.60 1.59 -3.31
CA GLN A 131 -10.36 2.56 -4.11
C GLN A 131 -11.39 3.32 -3.27
N ARG A 132 -12.13 2.62 -2.41
CA ARG A 132 -13.10 3.25 -1.51
C ARG A 132 -12.44 4.17 -0.49
N LEU A 133 -11.34 3.75 0.12
CA LEU A 133 -10.73 4.49 1.23
C LEU A 133 -9.77 5.60 0.75
N ALA A 134 -9.24 5.49 -0.47
CA ALA A 134 -8.50 6.56 -1.15
C ALA A 134 -9.40 7.48 -2.00
N SER A 135 -10.71 7.49 -1.76
CA SER A 135 -11.61 8.45 -2.42
C SER A 135 -11.34 9.87 -1.91
N THR A 136 -11.51 10.86 -2.78
CA THR A 136 -11.34 12.27 -2.43
C THR A 136 -12.19 12.66 -1.22
N GLU A 137 -13.42 12.13 -1.13
CA GLU A 137 -14.32 12.35 0.01
C GLU A 137 -13.72 11.85 1.34
N ILE A 138 -13.13 10.65 1.37
CA ILE A 138 -12.52 10.10 2.59
C ILE A 138 -11.23 10.84 2.93
N LEU A 139 -10.43 11.17 1.92
CA LEU A 139 -9.14 11.83 2.11
C LEU A 139 -9.30 13.30 2.54
N ASN A 140 -10.31 14.02 2.05
CA ASN A 140 -10.63 15.38 2.50
C ASN A 140 -10.86 15.42 4.01
N ARG A 141 -11.54 14.42 4.58
CA ARG A 141 -11.77 14.32 6.03
C ARG A 141 -10.47 14.20 6.85
N CYS A 142 -9.36 13.81 6.23
CA CYS A 142 -8.07 13.74 6.88
C CYS A 142 -7.33 15.07 6.92
N VAL A 143 -7.75 16.08 6.14
CA VAL A 143 -7.04 17.36 5.97
C VAL A 143 -7.91 18.58 6.27
N SER A 144 -9.23 18.40 6.34
CA SER A 144 -10.14 19.45 6.83
C SER A 144 -9.89 19.70 8.32
N GLU A 145 -10.04 20.95 8.75
CA GLU A 145 -10.00 21.36 10.16
C GLU A 145 -11.19 20.79 10.96
#